data_AF-A0AA38U9J0-F1
#
_entry.id   AF-A0AA38U9J0-F1
#
_cell.length_a   1.000
_cell.length_b   1.000
_cell.length_c   1.000
_cell.angle_alpha   90.00
_cell.angle_beta   90.00
_cell.angle_gamma   90.00
#
_symmetry.space_group_name_H-M   'P 1'
#
loop_
_entity.id
_entity.type
_entity.pdbx_description
1 polymer ?
#
loop_
_entity_poly.entity_id
_entity_poly.type
_entity_poly.pdbx_seq_one_letter_code
_entity_poly.pdbx_strand_id
1 'polypeptide(L)'
;MREIPEFKTIPKGHTFVAYTQLFLTSISAKRIQNDLFARALHRDPLMYDLDGLTGHDSLGAFALVEEHFEIIMKSVADKKWDFVYAFLDAFLMYNFRSCPKPMGIKDAERKHGLLRLYGACVVRTLVELDKQGRLNTDNFPGLEYFLRYTIEWSQWAKEELMFRCQLSNDILPHVDVCKTIALRLFKNQTVDDRNVHLTRIREWVEWLRPRATEGDLDHAGLKVWVQNWIKDEWPSLLLGANPWYGDSFDGGVHEELPLQDPRLDLETQWSWFSSYTRQNPLIPPNDLSWEFRYWPEEQLEMHRNERVFESPLNHVRGDDSDDDSDKESMGWGMERSFWNM
;
A
#
# COMPACT_ATOMS: atom_id res chain seq x y z
N MET A 1 -1.64 -21.02 -10.39
CA MET A 1 -1.49 -20.51 -9.00
C MET A 1 -0.83 -21.60 -8.16
N ARG A 2 0.36 -21.39 -7.58
CA ARG A 2 1.00 -22.36 -6.68
C ARG A 2 0.06 -22.63 -5.50
N GLU A 3 -0.17 -23.89 -5.14
CA GLU A 3 -0.88 -24.20 -3.89
C GLU A 3 -0.09 -23.61 -2.72
N ILE A 4 -0.78 -22.87 -1.86
CA ILE A 4 -0.18 -22.35 -0.63
C ILE A 4 0.03 -23.57 0.28
N PRO A 5 1.28 -23.87 0.69
CA PRO A 5 1.55 -25.01 1.53
C PRO A 5 0.93 -24.81 2.90
N GLU A 6 0.78 -25.91 3.63
CA GLU A 6 0.49 -25.79 5.05
C GLU A 6 1.75 -25.33 5.79
N PHE A 7 1.73 -24.07 6.24
CA PHE A 7 2.78 -23.51 7.08
C PHE A 7 2.59 -23.95 8.53
N LYS A 8 3.69 -24.29 9.20
CA LYS A 8 3.74 -24.65 10.62
C LYS A 8 3.54 -23.46 11.53
N THR A 9 4.06 -22.28 11.17
CA THR A 9 4.08 -21.11 12.06
C THR A 9 3.29 -19.91 11.54
N ILE A 10 3.07 -19.83 10.22
CA ILE A 10 2.23 -18.79 9.61
C ILE A 10 0.75 -19.14 9.90
N PRO A 11 -0.04 -18.22 10.47
CA PRO A 11 -1.44 -18.50 10.78
C PRO A 11 -2.26 -18.89 9.55
N LYS A 12 -3.21 -19.81 9.73
CA LYS A 12 -4.11 -20.25 8.66
C LYS A 12 -4.81 -19.04 8.04
N GLY A 13 -4.94 -19.04 6.72
CA GLY A 13 -5.57 -17.94 5.99
C GLY A 13 -4.69 -16.70 5.83
N HIS A 14 -3.41 -16.75 6.21
CA HIS A 14 -2.46 -15.65 6.10
C HIS A 14 -1.24 -16.02 5.25
N THR A 15 -0.56 -15.00 4.75
CA THR A 15 0.67 -15.12 3.98
C THR A 15 1.49 -13.84 4.13
N PHE A 16 2.77 -13.90 3.79
CA PHE A 16 3.50 -12.68 3.52
C PHE A 16 3.35 -12.24 2.06
N VAL A 17 3.49 -10.93 1.86
CA VAL A 17 3.79 -10.31 0.56
C VAL A 17 4.97 -9.35 0.73
N ALA A 18 5.82 -9.29 -0.28
CA ALA A 18 6.99 -8.42 -0.30
C ALA A 18 6.89 -7.53 -1.54
N TYR A 19 6.77 -6.22 -1.30
CA TYR A 19 6.85 -5.17 -2.32
C TYR A 19 8.00 -4.24 -1.91
N THR A 20 7.72 -2.96 -1.69
CA THR A 20 8.69 -2.02 -1.07
C THR A 20 8.80 -2.30 0.43
N GLN A 21 7.81 -3.01 0.96
CA GLN A 21 7.63 -3.35 2.35
C GLN A 21 7.21 -4.82 2.48
N LEU A 22 7.47 -5.41 3.64
CA LEU A 22 7.10 -6.79 3.96
C LEU A 22 5.83 -6.81 4.82
N PHE A 23 4.75 -7.38 4.32
CA PHE A 23 3.47 -7.46 5.03
C PHE A 23 3.18 -8.89 5.44
N LEU A 24 2.76 -9.12 6.69
CA LEU A 24 1.95 -10.28 7.03
C LEU A 24 0.47 -9.90 6.87
N THR A 25 -0.23 -10.54 5.94
CA THR A 25 -1.61 -10.17 5.57
C THR A 25 -2.51 -11.40 5.45
N SER A 26 -3.83 -11.18 5.44
CA SER A 26 -4.78 -12.23 5.11
C SER A 26 -4.77 -12.56 3.60
N ILE A 27 -5.05 -13.81 3.25
CA ILE A 27 -5.23 -14.23 1.85
C ILE A 27 -6.36 -13.43 1.20
N SER A 28 -7.40 -13.06 1.95
CA SER A 28 -8.50 -12.22 1.47
C SER A 28 -8.02 -10.83 1.05
N ALA A 29 -7.24 -10.15 1.90
CA ALA A 29 -6.65 -8.85 1.58
C ALA A 29 -5.70 -8.93 0.38
N LYS A 30 -4.85 -9.96 0.31
CA LYS A 30 -3.99 -10.20 -0.87
C LYS A 30 -4.80 -10.39 -2.16
N ARG A 31 -5.94 -11.09 -2.11
CA ARG A 31 -6.82 -11.26 -3.28
C ARG A 31 -7.43 -9.94 -3.73
N ILE A 32 -7.93 -9.13 -2.79
CA ILE A 32 -8.48 -7.80 -3.08
C ILE A 32 -7.39 -6.89 -3.68
N GLN A 33 -6.18 -6.91 -3.11
CA GLN A 33 -5.04 -6.15 -3.61
C GLN A 33 -4.69 -6.57 -5.04
N ASN A 34 -4.63 -7.88 -5.31
CA ASN A 34 -4.35 -8.38 -6.66
C ASN A 34 -5.46 -8.02 -7.66
N ASP A 35 -6.74 -8.04 -7.25
CA ASP A 35 -7.85 -7.60 -8.09
C ASP A 35 -7.72 -6.10 -8.42
N LEU A 36 -7.49 -5.27 -7.39
CA LEU A 36 -7.20 -3.85 -7.56
C LEU A 36 -6.05 -3.62 -8.53
N PHE A 37 -4.96 -4.38 -8.38
CA PHE A 37 -3.80 -4.27 -9.23
C PHE A 37 -4.09 -4.71 -10.68
N ALA A 38 -4.75 -5.85 -10.89
CA ALA A 38 -5.13 -6.32 -12.22
C ALA A 38 -6.07 -5.34 -12.93
N ARG A 39 -7.05 -4.78 -12.19
CA ARG A 39 -7.96 -3.77 -12.72
C ARG A 39 -7.25 -2.45 -13.02
N ALA A 40 -6.28 -2.05 -12.19
CA ALA A 40 -5.44 -0.90 -12.44
C ALA A 40 -4.61 -1.09 -13.72
N LEU A 41 -4.05 -2.29 -13.98
CA LEU A 41 -3.36 -2.60 -15.24
C LEU A 41 -4.25 -2.48 -16.48
N HIS A 42 -5.55 -2.79 -16.36
CA HIS A 42 -6.48 -2.59 -17.47
C HIS A 42 -6.84 -1.13 -17.71
N ARG A 43 -6.65 -0.27 -16.69
CA ARG A 43 -6.86 1.18 -16.76
C ARG A 43 -5.57 1.95 -17.06
N ASP A 44 -4.42 1.32 -16.85
CA ASP A 44 -3.06 1.79 -17.13
C ASP A 44 -2.19 0.56 -17.50
N PRO A 45 -2.20 0.11 -18.77
CA PRO A 45 -1.33 -1.00 -19.21
C PRO A 45 0.16 -0.64 -19.15
N LEU A 46 0.44 0.64 -18.96
CA LEU A 46 1.74 1.27 -18.88
C LEU A 46 2.22 1.43 -17.42
N MET A 47 1.56 0.71 -16.49
CA MET A 47 1.80 0.78 -15.04
C MET A 47 3.27 0.64 -14.63
N TYR A 48 4.07 -0.03 -15.47
CA TYR A 48 5.45 -0.45 -15.20
C TYR A 48 6.56 0.44 -15.78
N ASP A 49 6.25 1.47 -16.55
CA ASP A 49 7.29 2.40 -17.02
C ASP A 49 7.44 3.59 -16.08
N LEU A 50 8.65 3.72 -15.52
CA LEU A 50 9.05 4.63 -14.45
C LEU A 50 9.03 6.12 -14.86
N ASP A 51 8.86 6.41 -16.14
CA ASP A 51 8.79 7.77 -16.67
C ASP A 51 7.34 8.29 -16.58
N GLY A 52 6.94 8.64 -15.36
CA GLY A 52 5.61 9.10 -14.96
C GLY A 52 5.15 10.42 -15.60
N LEU A 53 5.02 10.46 -16.92
CA LEU A 53 4.72 11.69 -17.66
C LEU A 53 3.31 11.77 -18.26
N THR A 54 2.49 10.72 -18.19
CA THR A 54 1.08 10.84 -18.64
C THR A 54 0.12 10.87 -17.44
N GLY A 55 -0.53 12.02 -17.22
CA GLY A 55 -1.50 12.22 -16.13
C GLY A 55 -2.79 11.39 -16.25
N HIS A 56 -2.97 10.64 -17.35
CA HIS A 56 -4.12 9.77 -17.62
C HIS A 56 -4.11 8.53 -16.70
N ASP A 57 -2.92 7.97 -16.49
CA ASP A 57 -2.68 6.69 -15.80
C ASP A 57 -3.03 6.75 -14.31
N SER A 58 -2.74 7.89 -13.68
CA SER A 58 -3.02 8.14 -12.26
C SER A 58 -4.52 8.33 -11.97
N LEU A 59 -5.27 8.90 -12.94
CA LEU A 59 -6.70 9.17 -12.78
C LEU A 59 -7.53 7.88 -12.79
N GLY A 60 -7.23 6.94 -13.71
CA GLY A 60 -7.94 5.65 -13.78
C GLY A 60 -7.69 4.77 -12.55
N ALA A 61 -6.45 4.77 -12.05
CA ALA A 61 -6.09 4.14 -10.79
C ALA A 61 -6.79 4.80 -9.58
N PHE A 62 -6.90 6.13 -9.56
CA PHE A 62 -7.62 6.84 -8.49
C PHE A 62 -9.13 6.58 -8.54
N ALA A 63 -9.75 6.59 -9.72
CA ALA A 63 -11.16 6.25 -9.88
C ALA A 63 -11.48 4.82 -9.39
N LEU A 64 -10.53 3.88 -9.54
CA LEU A 64 -10.65 2.53 -9.00
C LEU A 64 -10.70 2.54 -7.47
N VAL A 65 -9.89 3.37 -6.85
CA VAL A 65 -9.88 3.56 -5.40
C VAL A 65 -11.21 4.14 -4.93
N GLU A 66 -11.73 5.18 -5.59
CA GLU A 66 -13.04 5.77 -5.24
C GLU A 66 -14.17 4.73 -5.26
N GLU A 67 -14.21 3.91 -6.32
CA GLU A 67 -15.19 2.82 -6.47
C GLU A 67 -15.10 1.81 -5.30
N HIS A 68 -13.89 1.50 -4.83
CA HIS A 68 -13.71 0.58 -3.70
C HIS A 68 -14.11 1.21 -2.37
N PHE A 69 -13.99 2.53 -2.22
CA PHE A 69 -14.48 3.20 -1.02
C PHE A 69 -16.01 3.14 -0.90
N GLU A 70 -16.77 3.12 -2.00
CA GLU A 70 -18.20 2.84 -1.93
C GLU A 70 -18.49 1.44 -1.36
N ILE A 71 -17.73 0.43 -1.78
CA ILE A 71 -17.85 -0.95 -1.28
C ILE A 71 -17.49 -1.02 0.22
N ILE A 72 -16.42 -0.32 0.62
CA ILE A 72 -16.00 -0.21 2.02
C ILE A 72 -17.13 0.42 2.83
N MET A 73 -17.69 1.55 2.39
CA MET A 73 -18.72 2.26 3.13
C MET A 73 -20.03 1.47 3.25
N LYS A 74 -20.41 0.73 2.22
CA LYS A 74 -21.52 -0.24 2.30
C LYS A 74 -21.24 -1.31 3.36
N SER A 75 -20.01 -1.83 3.40
CA SER A 75 -19.61 -2.85 4.36
C SER A 75 -19.53 -2.33 5.80
N VAL A 76 -19.16 -1.05 5.97
CA VAL A 76 -19.24 -0.33 7.24
C VAL A 76 -20.69 -0.21 7.72
N ALA A 77 -21.62 0.18 6.83
CA ALA A 77 -23.04 0.25 7.16
C ALA A 77 -23.61 -1.11 7.58
N ASP A 78 -23.17 -2.18 6.90
CA ASP A 78 -23.50 -3.57 7.22
C ASP A 78 -22.74 -4.12 8.45
N LYS A 79 -21.84 -3.34 9.07
CA LYS A 79 -20.98 -3.74 10.21
C LYS A 79 -20.10 -4.97 9.93
N LYS A 80 -19.66 -5.16 8.69
CA LYS A 80 -18.79 -6.27 8.25
C LYS A 80 -17.31 -5.94 8.50
N TRP A 81 -16.92 -5.77 9.77
CA TRP A 81 -15.63 -5.19 10.14
C TRP A 81 -14.40 -5.99 9.67
N ASP A 82 -14.46 -7.32 9.66
CA ASP A 82 -13.36 -8.15 9.15
C ASP A 82 -13.13 -7.93 7.65
N PHE A 83 -14.22 -7.76 6.91
CA PHE A 83 -14.18 -7.46 5.49
C PHE A 83 -13.65 -6.06 5.25
N VAL A 84 -14.11 -5.07 6.02
CA VAL A 84 -13.59 -3.70 5.96
C VAL A 84 -12.08 -3.68 6.26
N TYR A 85 -11.64 -4.36 7.32
CA TYR A 85 -10.22 -4.49 7.65
C TYR A 85 -9.42 -5.07 6.48
N ALA A 86 -9.88 -6.17 5.88
CA ALA A 86 -9.21 -6.79 4.74
C ALA A 86 -9.13 -5.85 3.52
N PHE A 87 -10.14 -5.00 3.28
CA PHE A 87 -10.09 -3.99 2.22
C PHE A 87 -9.10 -2.87 2.52
N LEU A 88 -9.04 -2.39 3.76
CA LEU A 88 -8.09 -1.35 4.17
C LEU A 88 -6.65 -1.86 4.07
N ASP A 89 -6.40 -3.09 4.52
CA ASP A 89 -5.09 -3.76 4.41
C ASP A 89 -4.71 -3.98 2.92
N ALA A 90 -5.68 -4.40 2.09
CA ALA A 90 -5.48 -4.53 0.66
C ALA A 90 -5.15 -3.20 -0.03
N PHE A 91 -5.85 -2.13 0.35
CA PHE A 91 -5.60 -0.79 -0.16
C PHE A 91 -4.21 -0.29 0.22
N LEU A 92 -3.78 -0.54 1.46
CA LEU A 92 -2.45 -0.20 1.93
C LEU A 92 -1.37 -0.91 1.09
N MET A 93 -1.49 -2.23 0.93
CA MET A 93 -0.58 -3.01 0.10
C MET A 93 -0.59 -2.56 -1.37
N TYR A 94 -1.76 -2.24 -1.92
CA TYR A 94 -1.89 -1.70 -3.28
C TYR A 94 -1.09 -0.40 -3.43
N ASN A 95 -1.17 0.51 -2.46
CA ASN A 95 -0.38 1.73 -2.50
C ASN A 95 1.12 1.46 -2.41
N PHE A 96 1.59 0.56 -1.56
CA PHE A 96 3.03 0.23 -1.48
C PHE A 96 3.55 -0.53 -2.71
N ARG A 97 2.69 -1.26 -3.42
CA ARG A 97 3.02 -1.92 -4.69
C ARG A 97 3.01 -0.97 -5.89
N SER A 98 2.15 0.05 -5.86
CA SER A 98 1.83 0.90 -7.01
C SER A 98 2.20 2.38 -6.84
N CYS A 99 2.88 2.75 -5.75
CA CYS A 99 3.41 4.09 -5.50
C CYS A 99 4.40 4.46 -6.63
N PRO A 100 4.22 5.60 -7.34
CA PRO A 100 3.55 6.83 -6.87
C PRO A 100 2.11 7.09 -7.37
N LYS A 101 1.44 6.15 -8.04
CA LYS A 101 0.40 6.50 -9.02
C LYS A 101 -0.92 7.10 -8.52
N PRO A 102 -1.63 6.60 -7.48
CA PRO A 102 -2.93 7.19 -7.12
C PRO A 102 -2.80 8.64 -6.63
N MET A 103 -1.71 9.00 -5.94
CA MET A 103 -1.46 10.40 -5.55
C MET A 103 -0.95 11.29 -6.69
N GLY A 104 -0.76 10.72 -7.89
CA GLY A 104 -0.32 11.43 -9.09
C GLY A 104 -1.37 12.34 -9.72
N ILE A 105 -2.63 12.31 -9.27
CA ILE A 105 -3.66 13.23 -9.78
C ILE A 105 -3.41 14.67 -9.31
N LYS A 106 -3.75 15.65 -10.15
CA LYS A 106 -3.59 17.08 -9.83
C LYS A 106 -4.64 17.62 -8.86
N ASP A 107 -5.74 16.90 -8.66
CA ASP A 107 -6.86 17.30 -7.79
C ASP A 107 -6.49 17.13 -6.30
N ALA A 108 -5.87 18.15 -5.74
CA ALA A 108 -5.37 18.17 -4.37
C ALA A 108 -6.47 17.97 -3.32
N GLU A 109 -7.63 18.60 -3.51
CA GLU A 109 -8.75 18.50 -2.58
C GLU A 109 -9.30 17.08 -2.54
N ARG A 110 -9.39 16.42 -3.70
CA ARG A 110 -9.80 15.02 -3.79
C ARG A 110 -8.81 14.07 -3.12
N LYS A 111 -7.50 14.25 -3.37
CA LYS A 111 -6.46 13.46 -2.70
C LYS A 111 -6.51 13.61 -1.19
N HIS A 112 -6.62 14.85 -0.71
CA HIS A 112 -6.73 15.15 0.71
C HIS A 112 -8.03 14.58 1.31
N GLY A 113 -9.12 14.66 0.55
CA GLY A 113 -10.40 14.03 0.85
C GLY A 113 -10.32 12.53 1.10
N LEU A 114 -9.72 11.83 0.14
CA LEU A 114 -9.52 10.39 0.20
C LEU A 114 -8.66 10.00 1.41
N LEU A 115 -7.59 10.75 1.69
CA LEU A 115 -6.71 10.47 2.82
C LEU A 115 -7.43 10.62 4.17
N ARG A 116 -8.27 11.66 4.32
CA ARG A 116 -9.13 11.83 5.51
C ARG A 116 -10.17 10.72 5.63
N LEU A 117 -10.83 10.37 4.54
CA LEU A 117 -11.81 9.29 4.52
C LEU A 117 -11.16 7.94 4.88
N TYR A 118 -9.99 7.62 4.32
CA TYR A 118 -9.21 6.45 4.69
C TYR A 118 -8.90 6.44 6.19
N GLY A 119 -8.36 7.54 6.71
CA GLY A 119 -8.04 7.68 8.13
C GLY A 119 -9.24 7.44 9.04
N ALA A 120 -10.38 8.06 8.73
CA ALA A 120 -11.63 7.87 9.47
C ALA A 120 -12.14 6.42 9.38
N CYS A 121 -12.04 5.78 8.21
CA CYS A 121 -12.38 4.36 8.02
C CYS A 121 -11.51 3.45 8.87
N VAL A 122 -10.19 3.68 8.88
CA VAL A 122 -9.24 2.93 9.70
C VAL A 122 -9.61 3.06 11.17
N VAL A 123 -9.75 4.28 11.68
CA VAL A 123 -10.07 4.51 13.09
C VAL A 123 -11.40 3.87 13.46
N ARG A 124 -12.44 4.05 12.66
CA ARG A 124 -13.75 3.45 12.94
C ARG A 124 -13.65 1.92 12.98
N THR A 125 -12.94 1.31 12.05
CA THR A 125 -12.77 -0.15 11.98
C THR A 125 -12.02 -0.68 13.20
N LEU A 126 -10.90 -0.05 13.56
CA LEU A 126 -10.10 -0.45 14.72
C LEU A 126 -10.90 -0.31 16.02
N VAL A 127 -11.61 0.81 16.21
CA VAL A 127 -12.45 1.04 17.40
C VAL A 127 -13.58 0.02 17.50
N GLU A 128 -14.25 -0.31 16.41
CA GLU A 128 -15.35 -1.29 16.44
C GLU A 128 -14.87 -2.73 16.67
N LEU A 129 -13.68 -3.09 16.14
CA LEU A 129 -13.02 -4.35 16.46
C LEU A 129 -12.58 -4.40 17.93
N ASP A 130 -12.12 -3.29 18.49
CA ASP A 130 -11.73 -3.18 19.90
C ASP A 130 -12.94 -3.36 20.83
N LYS A 131 -14.06 -2.69 20.53
CA LYS A 131 -15.33 -2.85 21.27
C LYS A 131 -15.84 -4.30 21.29
N GLN A 132 -15.52 -5.07 20.25
CA GLN A 132 -15.86 -6.49 20.16
C GLN A 132 -14.85 -7.41 20.88
N GLY A 133 -13.77 -6.86 21.45
CA GLY A 133 -12.68 -7.64 22.05
C GLY A 133 -11.84 -8.40 21.03
N ARG A 134 -11.87 -7.99 19.75
CA ARG A 134 -11.25 -8.71 18.63
C ARG A 134 -9.99 -8.04 18.11
N LEU A 135 -9.69 -6.81 18.53
CA LEU A 135 -8.49 -6.09 18.10
C LEU A 135 -7.23 -6.64 18.81
N ASN A 136 -6.75 -7.78 18.32
CA ASN A 136 -5.57 -8.49 18.81
C ASN A 136 -4.92 -9.33 17.70
N THR A 137 -3.71 -9.82 17.95
CA THR A 137 -2.92 -10.60 17.00
C THR A 137 -3.47 -12.01 16.73
N ASP A 138 -4.35 -12.53 17.57
CA ASP A 138 -4.97 -13.84 17.35
C ASP A 138 -6.02 -13.77 16.23
N ASN A 139 -6.80 -12.68 16.21
CA ASN A 139 -7.77 -12.40 15.14
C ASN A 139 -7.11 -11.74 13.92
N PHE A 140 -6.12 -10.88 14.15
CA PHE A 140 -5.43 -10.12 13.11
C PHE A 140 -3.90 -10.25 13.24
N PRO A 141 -3.31 -11.39 12.83
CA PRO A 141 -1.86 -11.63 12.91
C PRO A 141 -0.98 -10.56 12.27
N GLY A 142 -1.50 -9.87 11.25
CA GLY A 142 -0.85 -8.78 10.53
C GLY A 142 -1.02 -7.39 11.16
N LEU A 143 -1.69 -7.26 12.31
CA LEU A 143 -2.13 -5.97 12.85
C LEU A 143 -0.99 -4.98 13.05
N GLU A 144 0.18 -5.44 13.50
CA GLU A 144 1.33 -4.55 13.68
C GLU A 144 1.83 -3.96 12.36
N TYR A 145 1.91 -4.79 11.31
CA TYR A 145 2.27 -4.35 9.97
C TYR A 145 1.24 -3.37 9.43
N PHE A 146 -0.05 -3.67 9.59
CA PHE A 146 -1.13 -2.79 9.15
C PHE A 146 -1.05 -1.40 9.81
N LEU A 147 -0.83 -1.34 11.12
CA LEU A 147 -0.74 -0.07 11.86
C LEU A 147 0.51 0.72 11.45
N ARG A 148 1.68 0.08 11.41
CA ARG A 148 2.95 0.70 10.99
C ARG A 148 2.83 1.29 9.59
N TYR A 149 2.40 0.48 8.63
CA TYR A 149 2.36 0.90 7.24
C TYR A 149 1.24 1.89 6.97
N THR A 150 0.14 1.85 7.72
CA THR A 150 -0.88 2.90 7.67
C THR A 150 -0.28 4.25 8.05
N ILE A 151 0.57 4.30 9.07
CA ILE A 151 1.25 5.52 9.51
C ILE A 151 2.25 5.99 8.46
N GLU A 152 3.15 5.11 8.01
CA GLU A 152 4.17 5.44 7.01
C GLU A 152 3.54 5.96 5.71
N TRP A 153 2.53 5.26 5.18
CA TRP A 153 1.83 5.70 3.97
C TRP A 153 1.13 7.04 4.16
N SER A 154 0.47 7.24 5.31
CA SER A 154 -0.22 8.50 5.59
C SER A 154 0.76 9.67 5.69
N GLN A 155 1.90 9.46 6.37
CA GLN A 155 2.96 10.47 6.50
C GLN A 155 3.56 10.82 5.13
N TRP A 156 3.91 9.81 4.34
CA TRP A 156 4.38 10.02 2.97
C TRP A 156 3.34 10.78 2.11
N ALA A 157 2.06 10.40 2.18
CA ALA A 157 0.99 11.06 1.46
C ALA A 157 0.82 12.53 1.90
N LYS A 158 0.99 12.82 3.19
CA LYS A 158 1.00 14.19 3.71
C LYS A 158 2.17 14.99 3.14
N GLU A 159 3.38 14.45 3.15
CA GLU A 159 4.56 15.12 2.59
C GLU A 159 4.37 15.44 1.10
N GLU A 160 3.79 14.51 0.34
CA GLU A 160 3.44 14.71 -1.07
C GLU A 160 2.43 15.85 -1.26
N LEU A 161 1.36 15.88 -0.45
CA LEU A 161 0.35 16.94 -0.47
C LEU A 161 0.91 18.29 -0.03
N MET A 162 1.80 18.33 0.96
CA MET A 162 2.44 19.57 1.41
C MET A 162 3.35 20.13 0.33
N PHE A 163 4.22 19.29 -0.25
CA PHE A 163 5.17 19.71 -1.27
C PHE A 163 4.48 20.18 -2.55
N ARG A 164 3.43 19.48 -3.00
CA ARG A 164 2.79 19.77 -4.29
C ARG A 164 1.58 20.68 -4.21
N CYS A 165 0.87 20.73 -3.07
CA CYS A 165 -0.45 21.34 -2.98
C CYS A 165 -0.58 22.43 -1.91
N GLN A 166 0.48 22.70 -1.13
CA GLN A 166 0.51 23.76 -0.09
C GLN A 166 -0.65 23.67 0.93
N LEU A 167 -1.15 22.46 1.20
CA LEU A 167 -2.21 22.23 2.20
C LEU A 167 -1.63 22.22 3.63
N SER A 168 -2.45 22.60 4.62
CA SER A 168 -2.06 22.84 6.03
C SER A 168 -1.44 21.63 6.74
N ASN A 169 -0.72 21.83 7.84
CA ASN A 169 -0.06 20.76 8.64
C ASN A 169 -0.99 19.76 9.35
N ASP A 170 -2.29 20.01 9.36
CA ASP A 170 -3.29 19.48 10.31
C ASP A 170 -3.99 18.18 9.86
N ILE A 171 -3.28 17.23 9.25
CA ILE A 171 -3.96 16.32 8.30
C ILE A 171 -4.29 14.91 8.83
N LEU A 172 -3.70 14.37 9.90
CA LEU A 172 -3.76 12.92 10.13
C LEU A 172 -3.97 12.48 11.59
N PRO A 173 -5.08 12.84 12.25
CA PRO A 173 -5.34 12.40 13.63
C PRO A 173 -5.42 10.88 13.78
N HIS A 174 -5.66 10.13 12.70
CA HIS A 174 -5.64 8.67 12.73
C HIS A 174 -4.22 8.10 12.92
N VAL A 175 -3.17 8.84 12.59
CA VAL A 175 -1.78 8.44 12.87
C VAL A 175 -1.59 8.28 14.38
N ASP A 176 -2.06 9.26 15.16
CA ASP A 176 -1.95 9.24 16.61
C ASP A 176 -2.79 8.09 17.20
N VAL A 177 -4.00 7.88 16.68
CA VAL A 177 -4.84 6.73 17.07
C VAL A 177 -4.12 5.40 16.80
N CYS A 178 -3.54 5.21 15.62
CA CYS A 178 -2.80 4.00 15.27
C CYS A 178 -1.58 3.78 16.17
N LYS A 179 -0.83 4.84 16.49
CA LYS A 179 0.29 4.79 17.43
C LYS A 179 -0.17 4.42 18.85
N THR A 180 -1.25 5.02 19.35
CA THR A 180 -1.81 4.69 20.68
C THR A 180 -2.25 3.22 20.74
N ILE A 181 -2.91 2.71 19.70
CA ILE A 181 -3.28 1.29 19.62
C ILE A 181 -2.05 0.40 19.60
N ALA A 182 -1.05 0.74 18.78
CA ALA A 182 0.20 -0.02 18.69
C ALA A 182 0.92 -0.06 20.04
N LEU A 183 1.06 1.08 20.72
CA LEU A 183 1.64 1.16 22.05
C LEU A 183 0.88 0.28 23.04
N ARG A 184 -0.45 0.35 23.06
CA ARG A 184 -1.28 -0.45 23.97
C ARG A 184 -1.10 -1.97 23.77
N LEU A 185 -1.00 -2.41 22.51
CA LEU A 185 -0.93 -3.83 22.16
C LEU A 185 0.49 -4.40 22.20
N PHE A 186 1.50 -3.59 21.89
CA PHE A 186 2.84 -4.08 21.55
C PHE A 186 3.95 -3.62 22.49
N LYS A 187 3.71 -2.65 23.39
CA LYS A 187 4.74 -2.14 24.33
C LYS A 187 5.39 -3.21 25.21
N ASN A 188 4.65 -4.29 25.49
CA ASN A 188 5.07 -5.35 26.41
C ASN A 188 5.42 -6.66 25.68
N GLN A 189 5.57 -6.66 24.35
CA GLN A 189 5.93 -7.88 23.63
C GLN A 189 7.28 -8.41 24.09
N THR A 190 7.36 -9.73 24.28
CA THR A 190 8.57 -10.41 24.72
C THR A 190 9.49 -10.71 23.53
N VAL A 191 10.73 -11.10 23.83
CA VAL A 191 11.66 -11.63 22.82
C VAL A 191 11.08 -12.87 22.13
N ASP A 192 10.33 -13.70 22.86
CA ASP A 192 9.71 -14.90 22.32
C ASP A 192 8.59 -14.58 21.33
N ASP A 193 7.74 -13.59 21.62
CA ASP A 193 6.71 -13.11 20.68
C ASP A 193 7.35 -12.69 19.35
N ARG A 194 8.49 -12.00 19.41
CA ARG A 194 9.25 -11.57 18.22
C ARG A 194 9.93 -12.72 17.49
N ASN A 195 10.46 -13.71 18.22
CA ASN A 195 11.04 -14.91 17.63
C ASN A 195 9.99 -15.72 16.84
N VAL A 196 8.73 -15.71 17.26
CA VAL A 196 7.63 -16.30 16.48
C VAL A 196 7.50 -15.60 15.13
N HIS A 197 7.53 -14.27 15.09
CA HIS A 197 7.45 -13.51 13.84
C HIS A 197 8.65 -13.77 12.92
N LEU A 198 9.88 -13.79 13.45
CA LEU A 198 11.06 -14.15 12.66
C LEU A 198 10.95 -15.57 12.09
N THR A 199 10.42 -16.51 12.87
CA THR A 199 10.22 -17.90 12.42
C THR A 199 9.23 -17.95 11.27
N ARG A 200 8.13 -17.19 11.34
CA ARG A 200 7.16 -17.05 10.24
C ARG A 200 7.78 -16.52 8.96
N ILE A 201 8.61 -15.47 9.05
CA ILE A 201 9.30 -14.90 7.88
C ILE A 201 10.27 -15.91 7.29
N ARG A 202 11.08 -16.57 8.13
CA ARG A 202 12.04 -17.59 7.68
C ARG A 202 11.34 -18.75 6.98
N GLU A 203 10.26 -19.25 7.57
CA GLU A 203 9.44 -20.31 6.96
C GLU A 203 8.89 -19.88 5.59
N TRP A 204 8.39 -18.66 5.48
CA TRP A 204 7.90 -18.11 4.21
C TRP A 204 9.01 -18.00 3.15
N VAL A 205 10.18 -17.47 3.53
CA VAL A 205 11.36 -17.36 2.64
C VAL A 205 11.87 -18.73 2.21
N GLU A 206 11.80 -19.75 3.07
CA GLU A 206 12.16 -21.12 2.73
C GLU A 206 11.20 -21.73 1.70
N TRP A 207 9.90 -21.46 1.84
CA TRP A 207 8.91 -21.89 0.85
C TRP A 207 9.09 -21.22 -0.52
N LEU A 208 9.55 -19.97 -0.56
CA LEU A 208 9.83 -19.26 -1.82
C LEU A 208 10.97 -19.87 -2.65
N ARG A 209 11.77 -20.80 -2.09
CA ARG A 209 12.89 -21.42 -2.82
C ARG A 209 12.40 -22.16 -4.08
N PRO A 210 13.14 -22.11 -5.20
CA PRO A 210 12.78 -22.84 -6.41
C PRO A 210 12.66 -24.34 -6.12
N ARG A 211 11.60 -25.00 -6.61
CA ARG A 211 11.75 -26.41 -7.00
C ARG A 211 12.71 -26.39 -8.19
N ALA A 212 13.73 -27.23 -8.18
CA ALA A 212 14.90 -27.20 -9.06
C ALA A 212 14.65 -27.32 -10.59
N THR A 213 13.42 -27.10 -11.08
CA THR A 213 13.00 -27.32 -12.46
C THR A 213 12.45 -26.09 -13.18
N GLU A 214 12.24 -24.94 -12.52
CA GLU A 214 11.76 -23.71 -13.18
C GLU A 214 12.83 -22.62 -13.10
N GLY A 215 13.31 -22.17 -14.26
CA GLY A 215 14.39 -21.20 -14.46
C GLY A 215 14.05 -19.75 -14.06
N ASP A 216 13.38 -19.56 -12.91
CA ASP A 216 13.08 -18.24 -12.37
C ASP A 216 14.32 -17.71 -11.62
N LEU A 217 15.17 -17.01 -12.37
CA LEU A 217 16.43 -16.39 -11.92
C LEU A 217 16.26 -15.29 -10.84
N ASP A 218 15.05 -14.99 -10.38
CA ASP A 218 14.74 -13.84 -9.50
C ASP A 218 14.43 -14.20 -8.03
N HIS A 219 14.30 -15.50 -7.71
CA HIS A 219 14.06 -15.93 -6.32
C HIS A 219 15.27 -15.69 -5.39
N ALA A 220 16.48 -15.64 -5.95
CA ALA A 220 17.68 -15.27 -5.20
C ALA A 220 17.65 -13.80 -4.78
N GLY A 221 17.20 -12.90 -5.66
CA GLY A 221 17.08 -11.46 -5.39
C GLY A 221 16.07 -11.18 -4.28
N LEU A 222 14.88 -11.76 -4.35
CA LEU A 222 13.85 -11.62 -3.31
C LEU A 222 14.34 -12.13 -1.95
N LYS A 223 15.03 -13.28 -1.92
CA LYS A 223 15.58 -13.82 -0.67
C LYS A 223 16.62 -12.88 -0.06
N VAL A 224 17.53 -12.35 -0.86
CA VAL A 224 18.54 -11.37 -0.42
C VAL A 224 17.86 -10.10 0.09
N TRP A 225 16.84 -9.60 -0.62
CA TRP A 225 16.06 -8.45 -0.18
C TRP A 225 15.39 -8.69 1.17
N VAL A 226 14.71 -9.83 1.38
CA VAL A 226 14.08 -10.14 2.67
C VAL A 226 15.14 -10.29 3.77
N GLN A 227 16.31 -10.86 3.48
CA GLN A 227 17.40 -10.97 4.45
C GLN A 227 17.95 -9.59 4.84
N ASN A 228 18.11 -8.68 3.88
CA ASN A 228 18.52 -7.30 4.14
C ASN A 228 17.43 -6.55 4.93
N TRP A 229 16.15 -6.71 4.56
CA TRP A 229 15.03 -6.17 5.33
C TRP A 229 15.03 -6.69 6.78
N ILE A 230 15.26 -7.99 7.00
CA ILE A 230 15.38 -8.55 8.36
C ILE A 230 16.59 -7.94 9.10
N LYS A 231 17.67 -7.59 8.41
CA LYS A 231 18.84 -7.00 9.06
C LYS A 231 18.62 -5.53 9.42
N ASP A 232 18.00 -4.78 8.51
CA ASP A 232 17.96 -3.31 8.56
C ASP A 232 16.65 -2.80 9.20
N GLU A 233 15.51 -3.43 8.91
CA GLU A 233 14.17 -3.01 9.36
C GLU A 233 13.65 -3.80 10.56
N TRP A 234 14.07 -5.05 10.74
CA TRP A 234 13.65 -5.83 11.92
C TRP A 234 14.07 -5.20 13.24
N PRO A 235 15.28 -4.59 13.39
CA PRO A 235 15.66 -3.95 14.64
C PRO A 235 14.78 -2.76 15.05
N SER A 236 14.19 -2.02 14.10
CA SER A 236 13.23 -0.96 14.43
C SER A 236 11.85 -1.50 14.86
N LEU A 237 11.59 -2.79 14.58
CA LEU A 237 10.50 -3.57 15.14
C LEU A 237 10.88 -4.26 16.48
N LEU A 238 12.16 -4.26 16.87
CA LEU A 238 12.63 -4.83 18.14
C LEU A 238 12.50 -3.82 19.28
N LEU A 239 12.20 -4.33 20.47
CA LEU A 239 12.31 -3.59 21.73
C LEU A 239 13.68 -2.91 21.82
N GLY A 240 13.65 -1.59 22.02
CA GLY A 240 14.78 -0.69 22.22
C GLY A 240 14.25 0.69 22.61
N ALA A 241 15.14 1.64 22.92
CA ALA A 241 14.77 2.97 23.42
C ALA A 241 13.76 3.74 22.54
N ASN A 242 13.60 3.33 21.26
CA ASN A 242 12.86 4.03 20.21
C ASN A 242 11.96 3.06 19.40
N PRO A 243 10.86 2.52 19.94
CA PRO A 243 9.90 1.77 19.12
C PRO A 243 9.30 2.70 18.05
N TRP A 244 8.92 2.17 16.88
CA TRP A 244 8.35 2.98 15.78
C TRP A 244 7.09 3.77 16.18
N TYR A 245 6.40 3.35 17.24
CA TYR A 245 5.26 4.04 17.85
C TYR A 245 5.62 4.94 19.06
N GLY A 246 6.91 5.01 19.46
CA GLY A 246 7.37 5.73 20.66
C GLY A 246 8.22 6.98 20.40
N ASP A 247 8.92 7.07 19.27
CA ASP A 247 9.62 8.30 18.90
C ASP A 247 8.64 9.33 18.32
N SER A 248 8.75 10.58 18.79
CA SER A 248 7.98 11.77 18.43
C SER A 248 6.58 11.91 19.05
N PHE A 249 6.50 12.49 20.26
CA PHE A 249 5.70 13.68 20.52
C PHE A 249 6.05 14.33 21.88
N ASP A 250 6.27 15.65 21.86
CA ASP A 250 6.30 16.55 23.03
C ASP A 250 4.94 16.64 23.79
N GLY A 251 3.95 15.82 23.41
CA GLY A 251 2.59 15.80 23.98
C GLY A 251 2.32 14.70 25.01
N GLY A 252 3.27 13.79 25.24
CA GLY A 252 3.08 12.66 26.14
C GLY A 252 2.25 11.52 25.52
N VAL A 253 2.42 10.33 26.09
CA VAL A 253 1.61 9.15 25.75
C VAL A 253 0.18 9.40 26.22
N HIS A 254 -0.76 9.53 25.28
CA HIS A 254 -2.18 9.50 25.61
C HIS A 254 -2.62 8.05 25.80
N GLU A 255 -2.94 7.66 27.03
CA GLU A 255 -3.56 6.35 27.31
C GLU A 255 -4.98 6.24 26.72
N GLU A 256 -5.61 7.37 26.42
CA GLU A 256 -6.93 7.46 25.82
C GLU A 256 -6.86 7.72 24.30
N LEU A 257 -7.74 7.07 23.54
CA LEU A 257 -7.84 7.28 22.10
C LEU A 257 -8.40 8.69 21.82
N PRO A 258 -7.74 9.52 20.99
CA PRO A 258 -8.20 10.88 20.68
C PRO A 258 -9.37 10.89 19.69
N LEU A 259 -10.48 10.22 20.03
CA LEU A 259 -11.64 9.99 19.15
C LEU A 259 -12.57 11.20 19.01
N GLN A 260 -12.32 12.29 19.72
CA GLN A 260 -13.18 13.48 19.71
C GLN A 260 -12.91 14.41 18.52
N ASP A 261 -11.90 14.10 17.69
CA ASP A 261 -11.55 14.90 16.53
C ASP A 261 -12.60 14.77 15.41
N PRO A 262 -13.26 15.87 14.96
CA PRO A 262 -14.24 15.82 13.87
C PRO A 262 -13.67 15.28 12.55
N ARG A 263 -12.35 15.35 12.34
CA ARG A 263 -11.67 14.77 11.17
C ARG A 263 -11.70 13.24 11.17
N LEU A 264 -11.94 12.61 12.33
CA LEU A 264 -12.12 11.17 12.48
C LEU A 264 -13.59 10.74 12.35
N ASP A 265 -14.53 11.68 12.22
CA ASP A 265 -15.93 11.36 12.02
C ASP A 265 -16.18 10.82 10.60
N LEU A 266 -16.36 9.51 10.51
CA LEU A 266 -16.48 8.80 9.24
C LEU A 266 -17.68 9.25 8.40
N GLU A 267 -18.82 9.54 9.03
CA GLU A 267 -20.02 9.98 8.32
C GLU A 267 -19.81 11.36 7.70
N THR A 268 -19.18 12.27 8.43
CA THR A 268 -18.80 13.61 7.95
C THR A 268 -17.80 13.52 6.81
N GLN A 269 -16.72 12.74 6.97
CA GLN A 269 -15.71 12.60 5.92
C GLN A 269 -16.30 11.96 4.66
N TRP A 270 -17.15 10.93 4.80
CA TRP A 270 -17.82 10.29 3.68
C TRP A 270 -18.81 11.22 2.98
N SER A 271 -19.64 11.94 3.74
CA SER A 271 -20.62 12.89 3.18
C SER A 271 -19.92 14.00 2.39
N TRP A 272 -18.83 14.55 2.94
CA TRP A 272 -18.02 15.54 2.24
C TRP A 272 -17.40 14.96 0.97
N PHE A 273 -16.70 13.81 1.07
CA PHE A 273 -15.99 13.22 -0.06
C PHE A 273 -16.95 12.81 -1.19
N SER A 274 -18.03 12.09 -0.87
CA SER A 274 -19.05 11.69 -1.84
C SER A 274 -19.80 12.87 -2.47
N SER A 275 -19.93 14.00 -1.77
CA SER A 275 -20.50 15.22 -2.36
C SER A 275 -19.52 15.91 -3.28
N TYR A 276 -18.25 15.99 -2.89
CA TYR A 276 -17.18 16.54 -3.72
C TYR A 276 -17.02 15.74 -5.03
N THR A 277 -16.96 14.41 -4.95
CA THR A 277 -16.77 13.56 -6.15
C THR A 277 -17.96 13.63 -7.10
N ARG A 278 -19.19 13.79 -6.59
CA ARG A 278 -20.39 14.02 -7.41
C ARG A 278 -20.39 15.38 -8.11
N GLN A 279 -19.89 16.41 -7.45
CA GLN A 279 -19.81 17.77 -8.03
C GLN A 279 -18.64 17.90 -9.01
N ASN A 280 -17.59 17.11 -8.80
CA ASN A 280 -16.36 17.13 -9.58
C ASN A 280 -16.06 15.72 -10.12
N PRO A 281 -16.89 15.14 -11.00
CA PRO A 281 -16.67 13.77 -11.47
C PRO A 281 -15.30 13.64 -12.16
N LEU A 282 -14.60 12.52 -11.92
CA LEU A 282 -13.44 12.19 -12.73
C LEU A 282 -13.92 11.83 -14.13
N ILE A 283 -13.48 12.60 -15.11
CA ILE A 283 -13.77 12.33 -16.52
C ILE A 283 -12.49 11.79 -17.16
N PRO A 284 -12.56 10.63 -17.84
CA PRO A 284 -11.46 10.15 -18.64
C PRO A 284 -11.15 11.19 -19.70
N PRO A 285 -9.87 11.50 -19.95
CA PRO A 285 -9.56 12.52 -20.94
C PRO A 285 -10.14 12.09 -22.30
N ASN A 286 -10.96 12.95 -22.90
CA ASN A 286 -11.69 12.73 -24.16
C ASN A 286 -13.03 11.94 -24.08
N ASP A 287 -13.69 11.87 -22.92
CA ASP A 287 -15.01 11.22 -22.75
C ASP A 287 -15.03 9.71 -23.10
N LEU A 288 -13.86 9.06 -23.06
CA LEU A 288 -13.70 7.64 -23.38
C LEU A 288 -13.90 6.73 -22.18
N SER A 289 -13.68 5.43 -22.33
CA SER A 289 -13.63 4.52 -21.18
C SER A 289 -12.33 4.70 -20.39
N TRP A 290 -12.30 4.42 -19.09
CA TRP A 290 -11.05 4.28 -18.33
C TRP A 290 -10.28 3.00 -18.69
N GLU A 291 -10.96 1.99 -19.24
CA GLU A 291 -10.34 0.71 -19.59
C GLU A 291 -9.84 0.74 -21.04
N PHE A 292 -8.54 0.52 -21.21
CA PHE A 292 -7.84 0.60 -22.50
C PHE A 292 -8.35 -0.41 -23.52
N ARG A 293 -8.90 -1.54 -23.08
CA ARG A 293 -9.54 -2.53 -23.97
C ARG A 293 -10.72 -2.00 -24.77
N TYR A 294 -11.25 -0.83 -24.38
CA TYR A 294 -12.36 -0.16 -25.06
C TYR A 294 -11.91 1.07 -25.85
N TRP A 295 -10.61 1.34 -25.93
CA TRP A 295 -10.08 2.46 -26.69
C TRP A 295 -9.92 2.07 -28.17
N PRO A 296 -10.11 3.01 -29.12
CA PRO A 296 -9.82 2.78 -30.54
C PRO A 296 -8.34 2.47 -30.80
N GLU A 297 -8.02 1.61 -31.77
CA GLU A 297 -6.63 1.19 -32.07
C GLU A 297 -5.69 2.37 -32.34
N GLU A 298 -6.17 3.41 -33.02
CA GLU A 298 -5.40 4.64 -33.31
C GLU A 298 -4.88 5.31 -32.04
N GLN A 299 -5.65 5.29 -30.95
CA GLN A 299 -5.24 5.85 -29.67
C GLN A 299 -4.31 4.90 -28.91
N LEU A 300 -4.52 3.58 -29.05
CA LEU A 300 -3.56 2.60 -28.52
C LEU A 300 -2.19 2.81 -29.19
N GLU A 301 -2.17 3.05 -30.50
CA GLU A 301 -0.97 3.30 -31.28
C GLU A 301 -0.33 4.65 -30.95
N MET A 302 -1.11 5.73 -30.80
CA MET A 302 -0.58 7.03 -30.35
C MET A 302 0.11 6.91 -28.98
N HIS A 303 -0.53 6.28 -28.00
CA HIS A 303 0.07 6.06 -26.67
C HIS A 303 1.30 5.14 -26.71
N ARG A 304 1.35 4.17 -27.62
CA ARG A 304 2.55 3.36 -27.87
C ARG A 304 3.68 4.19 -28.51
N ASN A 305 3.34 5.14 -29.39
CA ASN A 305 4.28 5.91 -30.22
C ASN A 305 4.83 7.18 -29.56
N GLU A 306 4.08 7.87 -28.69
CA GLU A 306 4.56 9.06 -27.94
C GLU A 306 5.84 8.78 -27.14
N ARG A 307 6.08 7.51 -26.79
CA ARG A 307 7.30 7.06 -26.10
C ARG A 307 8.54 6.95 -26.98
N VAL A 308 8.39 6.77 -28.30
CA VAL A 308 9.54 6.65 -29.21
C VAL A 308 10.18 8.01 -29.45
N PHE A 309 9.41 9.09 -29.33
CA PHE A 309 9.83 10.45 -29.64
C PHE A 309 10.47 11.22 -28.46
N GLU A 310 10.30 10.76 -27.22
CA GLU A 310 10.81 11.46 -26.02
C GLU A 310 12.03 10.77 -25.36
N SER A 311 12.97 10.24 -26.16
CA SER A 311 14.34 9.97 -25.67
C SER A 311 15.36 10.95 -26.28
N PRO A 312 15.48 12.19 -25.77
CA PRO A 312 16.51 13.12 -26.21
C PRO A 312 17.73 13.06 -25.28
N LEU A 313 18.50 11.97 -25.31
CA LEU A 313 19.90 11.96 -24.87
C LEU A 313 20.76 11.08 -25.81
N ASN A 314 20.81 11.48 -27.08
CA ASN A 314 22.00 11.24 -27.90
C ASN A 314 23.07 12.25 -27.48
N HIS A 315 23.84 11.96 -26.42
CA HIS A 315 25.14 12.59 -26.23
C HIS A 315 26.23 11.76 -26.89
N VAL A 316 26.66 12.29 -28.03
CA VAL A 316 27.97 12.22 -28.65
C VAL A 316 29.06 11.53 -27.81
N ARG A 317 29.64 10.49 -28.41
CA ARG A 317 30.91 9.85 -28.05
C ARG A 317 31.99 10.86 -27.64
N GLY A 318 32.53 10.66 -26.44
CA GLY A 318 33.87 11.08 -26.05
C GLY A 318 34.49 9.92 -25.25
N ASP A 319 35.64 9.45 -25.71
CA ASP A 319 36.46 8.39 -25.11
C ASP A 319 36.88 8.66 -23.66
N ASP A 320 37.28 7.57 -23.02
CA ASP A 320 38.11 7.44 -21.80
C ASP A 320 37.44 7.70 -20.44
N SER A 321 37.05 6.62 -19.76
CA SER A 321 37.70 6.15 -18.52
C SER A 321 36.89 5.02 -17.86
N ASP A 322 37.61 4.01 -17.42
CA ASP A 322 37.14 2.92 -16.57
C ASP A 322 36.57 3.47 -15.26
N ASP A 323 35.30 3.20 -14.96
CA ASP A 323 34.85 3.06 -13.58
C ASP A 323 33.56 2.20 -13.52
N ASP A 324 33.75 0.98 -13.01
CA ASP A 324 32.69 0.08 -12.60
C ASP A 324 32.07 0.60 -11.30
N SER A 325 30.89 1.23 -11.37
CA SER A 325 29.97 1.27 -10.24
C SER A 325 28.54 1.62 -10.66
N ASP A 326 27.61 0.92 -10.02
CA ASP A 326 26.21 1.30 -9.82
C ASP A 326 25.26 1.23 -11.03
N LYS A 327 24.87 0.00 -11.35
CA LYS A 327 23.51 -0.30 -11.84
C LYS A 327 22.79 -1.17 -10.82
N GLU A 328 22.35 -0.55 -9.72
CA GLU A 328 21.28 -1.11 -8.89
C GLU A 328 19.97 -1.12 -9.69
N SER A 329 19.80 -2.19 -10.47
CA SER A 329 18.53 -2.59 -11.05
C SER A 329 17.58 -2.96 -9.92
N MET A 330 16.83 -1.99 -9.43
CA MET A 330 15.72 -2.21 -8.50
C MET A 330 14.73 -3.23 -9.11
N GLY A 331 14.65 -4.42 -8.49
CA GLY A 331 13.89 -5.59 -8.95
C GLY A 331 12.37 -5.44 -8.92
N TRP A 332 11.83 -4.55 -9.75
CA TRP A 332 10.38 -4.32 -9.89
C TRP A 332 9.75 -5.05 -11.09
N GLY A 333 10.52 -5.86 -11.83
CA GLY A 333 10.15 -6.30 -13.17
C GLY A 333 9.46 -7.66 -13.34
N MET A 334 9.23 -8.47 -12.31
CA MET A 334 9.17 -9.94 -12.51
C MET A 334 7.85 -10.66 -12.15
N GLU A 335 6.70 -9.99 -12.09
CA GLU A 335 5.40 -10.70 -12.02
C GLU A 335 4.71 -10.91 -13.39
N ARG A 336 5.32 -10.48 -14.51
CA ARG A 336 4.72 -10.68 -15.86
C ARG A 336 4.58 -12.16 -16.25
N SER A 337 5.43 -13.05 -15.74
CA SER A 337 5.44 -14.47 -16.13
C SER A 337 4.43 -15.34 -15.37
N PHE A 338 3.78 -14.84 -14.31
CA PHE A 338 2.90 -15.69 -13.50
C PHE A 338 1.43 -15.74 -13.98
N TRP A 339 1.02 -14.85 -14.90
CA TRP A 339 -0.40 -14.66 -15.24
C TRP A 339 -0.74 -14.70 -16.74
N ASN A 340 0.19 -15.09 -17.62
CA ASN A 340 -0.17 -15.49 -18.97
C ASN A 340 -0.65 -16.95 -19.00
N MET A 341 -1.80 -17.24 -18.36
CA MET A 341 -2.68 -18.38 -18.65
C MET A 341 -4.13 -18.06 -18.30
#